data_AF-A0A3A8YBH4-F1
#
_entry.id   AF-A0A3A8YBH4-F1
#
_cell.length_a   1.000
_cell.length_b   1.000
_cell.length_c   1.000
_cell.angle_alpha   90.00
_cell.angle_beta   90.00
_cell.angle_gamma   90.00
#
_symmetry.space_group_name_H-M   'P 1'
#
loop_
_entity.id
_entity.type
_entity.pdbx_description
1 polymer ?
#
loop_
_entity_poly.entity_id
_entity_poly.type
_entity_poly.pdbx_seq_one_letter_code
_entity_poly.pdbx_strand_id
1 'polypeptide(L)'
;MDREDREGPWLKWPWNWLLCGVAVVGGGYFIGYLWSAGLAALFLWWQKKRHPGRAPQGGYCLDRTRKRLARLFWALLYLIFALAGGVCFYVQMQEDRSGWELADWAFTVFSAVLCLGGAVLCAAETYMDLRDAFFPARSRLARSIRAQLPYPDEAPETAQLFAMVDRDIEANGQWFDRVAIGREWVLGDDVTAISRIRGVFPRDEIKVRYTNGRRQSARIVELYIVDDRRQVQVTGMRSPSELQMAVTCLRLRAPWAYFGEHGGYHDFVSQSEEGWQDMERYVRRHREELEAER
;
A
#
# COMPACT_ATOMS: atom_id res chain seq x y z
N MET A 1 27.57 38.81 3.60
CA MET A 1 26.73 38.53 4.79
C MET A 1 25.87 37.35 4.39
N ASP A 2 26.49 36.17 4.45
CA ASP A 2 25.92 34.91 4.00
C ASP A 2 24.76 34.57 4.94
N ARG A 3 23.55 34.56 4.39
CA ARG A 3 22.45 33.87 5.06
C ARG A 3 22.76 32.39 4.90
N GLU A 4 23.48 31.84 5.87
CA GLU A 4 23.33 30.42 6.19
C GLU A 4 21.83 30.18 6.30
N ASP A 5 21.29 29.47 5.33
CA ASP A 5 19.98 28.87 5.41
C ASP A 5 20.00 28.00 6.68
N ARG A 6 19.53 28.57 7.79
CA ARG A 6 19.21 27.81 8.99
C ARG A 6 18.05 26.91 8.60
N GLU A 7 18.37 25.78 7.96
CA GLU A 7 17.46 24.67 7.74
C GLU A 7 16.88 24.34 9.12
N GLY A 8 15.64 24.78 9.36
CA GLY A 8 14.96 24.49 10.61
C GLY A 8 14.99 22.98 10.85
N PRO A 9 15.10 22.51 12.10
CA PRO A 9 15.30 21.11 12.40
C PRO A 9 14.15 20.27 11.83
N TRP A 10 14.44 19.55 10.75
CA TRP A 10 13.51 18.59 10.17
C TRP A 10 13.57 17.32 11.00
N LEU A 11 12.55 17.13 11.81
CA LEU A 11 12.49 16.05 12.78
C LEU A 11 12.37 14.71 12.03
N LYS A 12 13.36 13.83 12.23
CA LYS A 12 13.43 12.52 11.56
C LYS A 12 12.44 11.54 12.18
N TRP A 13 11.84 10.70 11.35
CA TRP A 13 11.13 9.51 11.79
C TRP A 13 12.10 8.59 12.56
N PRO A 14 11.69 7.95 13.68
CA PRO A 14 10.34 7.91 14.25
C PRO A 14 10.00 9.07 15.19
N TRP A 15 10.94 9.97 15.48
CA TRP A 15 10.77 11.01 16.51
C TRP A 15 9.65 12.01 16.22
N ASN A 16 9.37 12.33 14.96
CA ASN A 16 8.25 13.19 14.60
C ASN A 16 6.88 12.61 14.96
N TRP A 17 6.69 11.31 14.73
CA TRP A 17 5.47 10.58 15.09
C TRP A 17 5.37 10.37 16.60
N LEU A 18 6.48 10.06 17.27
CA LEU A 18 6.52 9.93 18.74
C LEU A 18 6.17 11.26 19.42
N LEU A 19 6.76 12.37 18.98
CA LEU A 19 6.43 13.69 19.52
C LEU A 19 4.99 14.08 19.22
N CYS A 20 4.46 13.80 18.02
CA CYS A 20 3.04 14.03 17.73
C CYS A 20 2.14 13.15 18.61
N GLY A 21 2.48 11.87 18.81
CA GLY A 21 1.72 10.96 19.67
C GLY A 21 1.71 11.41 21.12
N VAL A 22 2.87 11.75 21.69
CA VAL A 22 2.99 12.29 23.05
C VAL A 22 2.25 13.62 23.17
N ALA A 23 2.35 14.50 22.17
CA ALA A 23 1.62 15.76 22.15
C ALA A 23 0.11 15.54 22.08
N VAL A 24 -0.39 14.56 21.31
CA VAL A 24 -1.82 14.23 21.22
C VAL A 24 -2.35 13.59 22.50
N VAL A 25 -1.59 12.70 23.12
CA VAL A 25 -2.00 12.05 24.39
C VAL A 25 -1.90 13.02 25.56
N GLY A 26 -0.76 13.69 25.70
CA GLY A 26 -0.54 14.68 26.75
C GLY A 26 -1.40 15.92 26.57
N GLY A 27 -1.40 16.53 25.38
CA GLY A 27 -2.23 17.68 25.05
C GLY A 27 -3.73 17.34 25.00
N GLY A 28 -4.10 16.11 24.64
CA GLY A 28 -5.47 15.62 24.71
C GLY A 28 -6.04 15.61 26.13
N TYR A 29 -5.19 15.31 27.12
CA TYR A 29 -5.55 15.38 28.54
C TYR A 29 -5.78 16.83 29.02
N PHE A 30 -5.05 17.81 28.49
CA PHE A 30 -5.14 19.21 28.95
C PHE A 30 -6.09 20.11 28.14
N ILE A 31 -6.09 19.98 26.82
CA ILE A 31 -6.75 20.91 25.86
C ILE A 31 -7.88 20.18 25.08
N GLY A 32 -7.95 18.85 25.18
CA GLY A 32 -8.88 18.00 24.46
C GLY A 32 -8.29 17.42 23.18
N TYR A 33 -8.58 16.13 22.94
CA TYR A 33 -8.00 15.35 21.83
C TYR A 33 -8.21 15.98 20.44
N LEU A 34 -9.34 16.67 20.25
CA LEU A 34 -9.71 17.28 18.97
C LEU A 34 -8.79 18.47 18.62
N TRP A 35 -8.51 19.33 19.59
CA TRP A 35 -7.57 20.45 19.44
C TRP A 35 -6.12 19.99 19.37
N SER A 36 -5.76 18.98 20.16
CA SER A 36 -4.41 18.41 20.16
C SER A 36 -4.08 17.74 18.82
N ALA A 37 -5.03 17.00 18.24
CA ALA A 37 -4.90 16.44 16.90
C ALA A 37 -4.79 17.52 15.83
N GLY A 38 -5.56 18.61 15.96
CA GLY A 38 -5.48 19.77 15.07
C GLY A 38 -4.09 20.41 15.05
N LEU A 39 -3.50 20.62 16.22
CA LEU A 39 -2.15 21.18 16.34
C LEU A 39 -1.07 20.26 15.77
N ALA A 40 -1.16 18.95 16.00
CA ALA A 40 -0.25 17.97 15.42
C ALA A 40 -0.36 17.93 13.88
N ALA A 41 -1.58 17.96 13.34
CA ALA A 41 -1.83 18.01 11.91
C ALA A 41 -1.29 19.31 11.28
N LEU A 42 -1.47 20.44 11.96
CA LEU A 42 -0.97 21.74 11.51
C LEU A 42 0.56 21.79 11.54
N PHE A 43 1.20 21.18 12.53
CA PHE A 43 2.66 21.02 12.60
C PHE A 43 3.21 20.17 11.45
N LEU A 44 2.60 19.00 11.18
CA LEU A 44 3.00 18.14 10.06
C LEU A 44 2.77 18.82 8.71
N TRP A 45 1.63 19.52 8.55
CA TRP A 45 1.34 20.31 7.36
C TRP A 45 2.34 21.44 7.17
N TRP A 46 2.72 22.12 8.24
CA TRP A 46 3.71 23.19 8.23
C TRP A 46 5.11 22.67 7.88
N GLN A 47 5.52 21.53 8.44
CA GLN A 47 6.77 20.87 8.03
C GLN A 47 6.75 20.49 6.54
N LYS A 48 5.63 19.95 6.05
CA LYS A 48 5.47 19.60 4.62
C LYS A 48 5.54 20.85 3.72
N LYS A 49 4.92 21.96 4.14
CA LYS A 49 4.96 23.23 3.40
C LYS A 49 6.32 23.89 3.37
N ARG A 50 7.15 23.69 4.40
CA ARG A 50 8.51 24.24 4.47
C ARG A 50 9.55 23.48 3.62
N HIS A 51 9.26 22.24 3.25
CA HIS A 51 10.13 21.43 2.40
C HIS A 51 9.38 20.88 1.16
N PRO A 52 8.84 21.76 0.29
CA PRO A 52 8.21 21.32 -0.94
C PRO A 52 9.29 20.76 -1.88
N GLY A 53 9.19 19.48 -2.24
CA GLY A 53 10.07 18.84 -3.23
C GLY A 53 11.23 18.01 -2.68
N ARG A 54 11.43 17.91 -1.35
CA ARG A 54 12.41 16.97 -0.79
C ARG A 54 11.87 15.55 -0.93
N ALA A 55 12.69 14.61 -1.43
CA ALA A 55 12.37 13.19 -1.39
C ALA A 55 11.97 12.80 0.05
N PRO A 56 10.94 11.94 0.22
CA PRO A 56 10.45 11.59 1.54
C PRO A 56 11.55 10.95 2.38
N GLN A 57 11.41 11.07 3.69
CA GLN A 57 12.43 10.78 4.68
C GLN A 57 12.86 9.29 4.65
N GLY A 58 13.99 8.98 4.00
CA GLY A 58 14.47 7.61 3.79
C GLY A 58 14.08 6.98 2.44
N GLY A 59 13.55 7.76 1.50
CA GLY A 59 13.19 7.28 0.16
C GLY A 59 11.71 6.92 0.02
N TYR A 60 11.25 6.83 -1.23
CA TYR A 60 9.84 6.59 -1.57
C TYR A 60 9.39 5.19 -1.16
N CYS A 61 10.27 4.18 -1.27
CA CYS A 61 9.99 2.82 -0.82
C CYS A 61 9.74 2.76 0.69
N LEU A 62 10.56 3.42 1.52
CA LEU A 62 10.36 3.46 2.97
C LEU A 62 9.11 4.24 3.36
N ASP A 63 8.85 5.38 2.72
CA ASP A 63 7.62 6.14 2.97
C ASP A 63 6.35 5.31 2.70
N ARG A 64 6.37 4.47 1.65
CA ARG A 64 5.25 3.58 1.34
C ARG A 64 5.01 2.54 2.43
N THR A 65 6.07 1.92 2.95
CA THR A 65 5.96 0.97 4.08
C THR A 65 5.48 1.64 5.36
N ARG A 66 5.89 2.90 5.60
CA ARG A 66 5.48 3.66 6.78
C ARG A 66 4.06 4.20 6.71
N LYS A 67 3.56 4.58 5.53
CA LYS A 67 2.14 4.95 5.36
C LYS A 67 1.19 3.81 5.72
N ARG A 68 1.67 2.57 5.69
CA ARG A 68 0.96 1.39 6.18
C ARG A 68 0.67 1.45 7.69
N LEU A 69 1.52 2.12 8.48
CA LEU A 69 1.30 2.34 9.92
C LEU A 69 0.00 3.11 10.22
N ALA A 70 -0.51 3.91 9.28
CA ALA A 70 -1.81 4.55 9.46
C ALA A 70 -2.95 3.53 9.62
N ARG A 71 -2.75 2.28 9.16
CA ARG A 71 -3.70 1.18 9.41
C ARG A 71 -3.68 0.66 10.83
N LEU A 72 -2.67 0.97 11.65
CA LEU A 72 -2.71 0.71 13.09
C LEU A 72 -3.88 1.41 13.79
N PHE A 73 -4.43 2.48 13.19
CA PHE A 73 -5.66 3.08 13.67
C PHE A 73 -6.84 2.08 13.60
N TRP A 74 -6.95 1.31 12.52
CA TRP A 74 -7.97 0.27 12.39
C TRP A 74 -7.70 -0.89 13.36
N ALA A 75 -6.44 -1.28 13.54
CA ALA A 75 -6.06 -2.28 14.54
C ALA A 75 -6.46 -1.84 15.97
N LEU A 76 -6.22 -0.58 16.33
CA LEU A 76 -6.67 -0.02 17.61
C LEU A 76 -8.21 -0.06 17.74
N LEU A 77 -8.92 0.23 16.66
CA LEU A 77 -10.38 0.17 16.61
C LEU A 77 -10.86 -1.28 16.82
N TYR A 78 -10.22 -2.27 16.18
CA TYR A 78 -10.48 -3.69 16.42
C TYR A 78 -10.20 -4.10 17.87
N LEU A 79 -9.15 -3.56 18.49
CA LEU A 79 -8.85 -3.80 19.91
C LEU A 79 -9.98 -3.26 20.81
N ILE A 80 -10.49 -2.06 20.54
CA ILE A 80 -11.61 -1.48 21.29
C ILE A 80 -12.86 -2.36 21.18
N PHE A 81 -13.19 -2.82 19.97
CA PHE A 81 -14.31 -3.74 19.79
C PHE A 81 -14.09 -5.09 20.45
N ALA A 82 -12.87 -5.61 20.43
CA ALA A 82 -12.52 -6.86 21.12
C ALA A 82 -12.72 -6.72 22.64
N LEU A 83 -12.26 -5.61 23.22
CA LEU A 83 -12.43 -5.31 24.65
C LEU A 83 -13.91 -5.11 25.00
N ALA A 84 -14.67 -4.37 24.19
CA ALA A 84 -16.11 -4.18 24.40
C ALA A 84 -16.87 -5.52 24.33
N GLY A 85 -16.59 -6.34 23.32
CA GLY A 85 -17.15 -7.70 23.20
C GLY A 85 -16.76 -8.58 24.38
N GLY A 86 -15.52 -8.51 24.84
CA GLY A 86 -15.03 -9.25 26.00
C GLY A 86 -15.72 -8.84 27.31
N VAL A 87 -15.94 -7.54 27.53
CA VAL A 87 -16.68 -7.03 28.70
C VAL A 87 -18.14 -7.47 28.66
N CYS A 88 -18.82 -7.32 27.51
CA CYS A 88 -20.21 -7.77 27.36
C CYS A 88 -20.32 -9.28 27.62
N PHE A 89 -19.43 -10.08 27.05
CA PHE A 89 -19.39 -11.52 27.26
C PHE A 89 -19.14 -11.88 28.74
N TYR A 90 -18.22 -11.17 29.41
CA TYR A 90 -17.93 -11.39 30.83
C TYR A 90 -19.14 -11.09 31.72
N VAL A 91 -19.81 -9.96 31.51
CA VAL A 91 -21.02 -9.58 32.25
C VAL A 91 -22.14 -10.60 32.01
N GLN A 92 -22.35 -11.02 30.76
CA GLN A 92 -23.37 -12.03 30.44
C GLN A 92 -23.10 -13.38 31.12
N MET A 93 -21.83 -13.76 31.25
CA MET A 93 -21.46 -15.01 31.91
C MET A 93 -21.76 -15.01 33.42
N GLN A 94 -21.96 -13.84 34.03
CA GLN A 94 -22.37 -13.69 35.43
C GLN A 94 -23.90 -13.71 35.64
N GLU A 95 -24.70 -13.57 34.57
CA GLU A 95 -26.15 -13.60 34.68
C GLU A 95 -26.69 -15.02 34.86
N ASP A 96 -27.84 -15.10 35.53
CA ASP A 96 -28.52 -16.35 35.79
C ASP A 96 -29.16 -16.90 34.51
N ARG A 97 -28.83 -18.14 34.14
CA ARG A 97 -29.16 -18.72 32.81
C ARG A 97 -30.56 -19.34 32.73
N SER A 98 -31.33 -19.27 33.81
CA SER A 98 -32.62 -19.95 33.95
C SER A 98 -33.74 -19.32 33.10
N GLY A 99 -33.57 -18.08 32.63
CA GLY A 99 -34.55 -17.35 31.82
C GLY A 99 -34.07 -16.91 30.43
N TRP A 100 -32.95 -17.46 29.94
CA TRP A 100 -32.37 -17.01 28.66
C TRP A 100 -33.23 -17.36 27.46
N GLU A 101 -33.53 -16.34 26.65
CA GLU A 101 -34.16 -16.53 25.35
C GLU A 101 -33.11 -16.80 24.27
N LEU A 102 -33.57 -17.18 23.07
CA LEU A 102 -32.69 -17.40 21.91
C LEU A 102 -31.84 -16.14 21.59
N ALA A 103 -32.40 -14.95 21.85
CA ALA A 103 -31.71 -13.67 21.64
C ALA A 103 -30.48 -13.51 22.56
N ASP A 104 -30.56 -13.95 23.82
CA ASP A 104 -29.47 -13.83 24.79
C ASP A 104 -28.32 -14.78 24.43
N TRP A 105 -28.66 -16.00 23.99
CA TRP A 105 -27.68 -16.93 23.43
C TRP A 105 -27.00 -16.38 22.18
N ALA A 106 -27.77 -15.80 21.25
CA ALA A 106 -27.21 -15.20 20.04
C ALA A 106 -26.28 -14.03 20.36
N PHE A 107 -26.65 -13.17 21.32
CA PHE A 107 -25.83 -12.04 21.75
C PHE A 107 -24.55 -12.48 22.47
N THR A 108 -24.61 -13.55 23.26
CA THR A 108 -23.43 -14.17 23.90
C THR A 108 -22.44 -14.72 22.86
N VAL A 109 -22.94 -15.43 21.85
CA VAL A 109 -22.10 -15.93 20.74
C VAL A 109 -21.51 -14.77 19.95
N PHE A 110 -22.30 -13.75 19.65
CA PHE A 110 -21.84 -12.56 18.94
C PHE A 110 -20.72 -11.83 19.71
N SER A 111 -20.89 -11.61 21.01
CA SER A 111 -19.90 -10.95 21.85
C SER A 111 -18.60 -11.76 22.00
N ALA A 112 -18.70 -13.09 22.11
CA ALA A 112 -17.54 -13.99 22.08
C ALA A 112 -16.79 -13.92 20.73
N VAL A 113 -17.51 -13.95 19.61
CA VAL A 113 -16.93 -13.83 18.26
C VAL A 113 -16.31 -12.46 18.05
N LEU A 114 -16.95 -11.39 18.53
CA LEU A 114 -16.42 -10.03 18.47
C LEU A 114 -15.11 -9.90 19.26
N CYS A 115 -15.06 -10.50 20.45
CA CYS A 115 -13.86 -10.53 21.29
C CYS A 115 -12.71 -11.29 20.62
N LEU A 116 -12.92 -12.58 20.29
CA LEU A 116 -11.87 -13.42 19.72
C LEU A 116 -11.48 -12.99 18.31
N GLY A 117 -12.45 -12.71 17.45
CA GLY A 117 -12.23 -12.24 16.09
C GLY A 117 -11.52 -10.89 16.07
N GLY A 118 -11.97 -9.93 16.89
CA GLY A 118 -11.32 -8.62 17.02
C GLY A 118 -9.88 -8.72 17.52
N ALA A 119 -9.63 -9.58 18.52
CA ALA A 119 -8.28 -9.80 19.06
C ALA A 119 -7.33 -10.41 18.02
N VAL A 120 -7.78 -11.43 17.28
CA VAL A 120 -6.97 -12.06 16.22
C VAL A 120 -6.68 -11.09 15.08
N LEU A 121 -7.69 -10.33 14.62
CA LEU A 121 -7.51 -9.31 13.58
C LEU A 121 -6.56 -8.20 14.03
N CYS A 122 -6.74 -7.69 15.25
CA CYS A 122 -5.85 -6.70 15.83
C CYS A 122 -4.41 -7.20 15.91
N ALA A 123 -4.19 -8.42 16.41
CA ALA A 123 -2.85 -9.01 16.52
C ALA A 123 -2.21 -9.20 15.14
N ALA A 124 -2.96 -9.69 14.15
CA ALA A 124 -2.47 -9.93 12.80
C ALA A 124 -2.10 -8.62 12.08
N GLU A 125 -2.98 -7.61 12.08
CA GLU A 125 -2.71 -6.32 11.45
C GLU A 125 -1.56 -5.59 12.15
N THR A 126 -1.59 -5.52 13.48
CA THR A 126 -0.53 -4.86 14.26
C THR A 126 0.82 -5.50 14.02
N TYR A 127 0.89 -6.83 14.04
CA TYR A 127 2.13 -7.55 13.75
C TYR A 127 2.62 -7.29 12.32
N MET A 128 1.75 -7.35 11.32
CA MET A 128 2.15 -7.12 9.93
C MET A 128 2.63 -5.68 9.69
N ASP A 129 1.91 -4.69 10.22
CA ASP A 129 2.23 -3.28 10.01
C ASP A 129 3.48 -2.85 10.80
N LEU A 130 3.66 -3.32 12.04
CA LEU A 130 4.89 -3.08 12.80
C LEU A 130 6.09 -3.80 12.18
N ARG A 131 5.92 -5.06 11.77
CA ARG A 131 6.98 -5.81 11.09
C ARG A 131 7.43 -5.09 9.82
N ASP A 132 6.48 -4.64 9.00
CA ASP A 132 6.79 -3.96 7.74
C ASP A 132 7.48 -2.60 7.97
N ALA A 133 7.20 -1.91 9.09
CA ALA A 133 7.82 -0.62 9.42
C ALA A 133 9.22 -0.73 10.08
N PHE A 134 9.41 -1.69 10.99
CA PHE A 134 10.68 -1.87 11.72
C PHE A 134 11.64 -2.82 11.01
N PHE A 135 11.12 -3.79 10.26
CA PHE A 135 11.90 -4.75 9.49
C PHE A 135 11.54 -4.65 8.00
N PRO A 136 11.96 -3.57 7.32
CA PRO A 136 11.64 -3.35 5.90
C PRO A 136 12.08 -4.52 5.01
N ALA A 137 13.11 -5.27 5.41
CA ALA A 137 13.59 -6.47 4.75
C ALA A 137 12.54 -7.59 4.60
N ARG A 138 11.55 -7.63 5.50
CA ARG A 138 10.45 -8.61 5.47
C ARG A 138 9.19 -8.08 4.80
N SER A 139 9.17 -6.80 4.41
CA SER A 139 8.03 -6.18 3.73
C SER A 139 7.75 -6.83 2.37
N ARG A 140 6.50 -6.76 1.92
CA ARG A 140 6.11 -7.23 0.58
C ARG A 140 6.91 -6.54 -0.52
N LEU A 141 7.14 -5.23 -0.36
CA LEU A 141 7.85 -4.39 -1.31
C LEU A 141 9.34 -4.81 -1.46
N ALA A 142 10.05 -5.06 -0.35
CA ALA A 142 11.42 -5.57 -0.43
C ALA A 142 11.47 -6.97 -1.06
N ARG A 143 10.48 -7.82 -0.76
CA ARG A 143 10.39 -9.17 -1.33
C ARG A 143 10.12 -9.15 -2.83
N SER A 144 9.30 -8.22 -3.32
CA SER A 144 9.01 -8.10 -4.75
C SER A 144 10.26 -7.71 -5.54
N ILE A 145 11.05 -6.75 -5.04
CA ILE A 145 12.31 -6.33 -5.66
C ILE A 145 13.32 -7.48 -5.66
N ARG A 146 13.54 -8.14 -4.52
CA ARG A 146 14.51 -9.25 -4.39
C ARG A 146 14.21 -10.39 -5.35
N ALA A 147 12.95 -10.76 -5.48
CA ALA A 147 12.54 -11.87 -6.31
C ALA A 147 12.72 -11.58 -7.82
N GLN A 148 12.95 -10.33 -8.21
CA GLN A 148 13.21 -9.90 -9.58
C GLN A 148 14.72 -9.78 -9.90
N LEU A 149 15.60 -9.95 -8.90
CA LEU A 149 17.04 -9.94 -9.13
C LEU A 149 17.53 -11.30 -9.64
N PRO A 150 18.59 -11.33 -10.47
CA PRO A 150 19.16 -12.58 -10.98
C PRO A 150 19.60 -13.55 -9.88
N TYR A 151 20.14 -13.03 -8.77
CA TYR A 151 20.58 -13.81 -7.61
C TYR A 151 19.84 -13.33 -6.34
N PRO A 152 18.71 -13.94 -6.00
CA PRO A 152 17.88 -13.50 -4.88
C PRO A 152 18.53 -13.77 -3.51
N ASP A 153 19.35 -14.83 -3.40
CA ASP A 153 20.02 -15.23 -2.15
C ASP A 153 21.26 -14.38 -1.84
N GLU A 154 21.90 -13.81 -2.87
CA GLU A 154 23.02 -12.86 -2.76
C GLU A 154 22.54 -11.41 -2.86
N ALA A 155 21.23 -11.16 -2.77
CA ALA A 155 20.67 -9.84 -2.98
C ALA A 155 21.19 -8.83 -1.94
N PRO A 156 21.49 -7.59 -2.35
CA PRO A 156 21.98 -6.56 -1.46
C PRO A 156 21.04 -6.29 -0.28
N GLU A 157 21.58 -5.64 0.75
CA GLU A 157 20.79 -5.21 1.90
C GLU A 157 19.60 -4.34 1.46
N THR A 158 18.50 -4.42 2.22
CA THR A 158 17.23 -3.77 1.86
C THR A 158 17.37 -2.26 1.65
N ALA A 159 18.26 -1.61 2.39
CA ALA A 159 18.54 -0.18 2.21
C ALA A 159 19.09 0.12 0.80
N GLN A 160 19.98 -0.73 0.29
CA GLN A 160 20.55 -0.57 -1.05
C GLN A 160 19.54 -0.92 -2.15
N LEU A 161 18.69 -1.94 -1.92
CA LEU A 161 17.59 -2.28 -2.83
C LEU A 161 16.61 -1.12 -2.99
N PHE A 162 16.20 -0.51 -1.89
CA PHE A 162 15.33 0.66 -1.90
C PHE A 162 16.04 1.85 -2.52
N ALA A 163 17.32 2.09 -2.20
CA ALA A 163 18.09 3.18 -2.80
C ALA A 163 18.25 3.04 -4.32
N MET A 164 18.25 1.83 -4.87
CA MET A 164 18.25 1.62 -6.33
C MET A 164 16.94 2.09 -6.97
N VAL A 165 15.81 1.66 -6.42
CA VAL A 165 14.48 2.08 -6.92
C VAL A 165 14.26 3.57 -6.68
N ASP A 166 14.59 4.06 -5.48
CA ASP A 166 14.42 5.45 -5.10
C ASP A 166 15.25 6.39 -5.98
N ARG A 167 16.48 6.03 -6.34
CA ARG A 167 17.30 6.83 -7.27
C ARG A 167 16.69 6.89 -8.67
N ASP A 168 16.14 5.79 -9.18
CA ASP A 168 15.47 5.80 -10.49
C ASP A 168 14.19 6.65 -10.46
N ILE A 169 13.39 6.52 -9.41
CA ILE A 169 12.16 7.31 -9.25
C ILE A 169 12.46 8.79 -9.00
N GLU A 170 13.51 9.12 -8.25
CA GLU A 170 13.92 10.50 -8.02
C GLU A 170 14.43 11.16 -9.30
N ALA A 171 15.21 10.45 -10.11
CA ALA A 171 15.78 10.99 -11.35
C ALA A 171 14.80 11.01 -12.53
N ASN A 172 13.97 9.96 -12.69
CA ASN A 172 13.17 9.72 -13.90
C ASN A 172 11.67 9.55 -13.63
N GLY A 173 11.25 9.61 -12.36
CA GLY A 173 9.90 9.22 -11.94
C GLY A 173 8.82 10.19 -12.38
N GLN A 174 7.84 9.68 -13.13
CA GLN A 174 6.57 10.35 -13.38
C GLN A 174 5.51 9.80 -12.42
N TRP A 175 4.85 10.69 -11.69
CA TRP A 175 3.86 10.34 -10.68
C TRP A 175 2.44 10.40 -11.24
N PHE A 176 1.70 9.31 -11.07
CA PHE A 176 0.28 9.17 -11.38
C PHE A 176 -0.41 8.64 -10.12
N ASP A 177 -1.04 9.54 -9.37
CA ASP A 177 -1.69 9.32 -8.07
C ASP A 177 -0.79 8.60 -7.06
N ARG A 178 -0.90 7.27 -7.02
CA ARG A 178 -0.19 6.37 -6.10
C ARG A 178 0.90 5.55 -6.78
N VAL A 179 1.06 5.66 -8.10
CA VAL A 179 2.03 4.92 -8.92
C VAL A 179 3.11 5.90 -9.41
N ALA A 180 4.37 5.52 -9.29
CA ALA A 180 5.49 6.23 -9.90
C ALA A 180 6.14 5.34 -10.97
N ILE A 181 6.32 5.87 -12.17
CA ILE A 181 6.95 5.16 -13.29
C ILE A 181 8.30 5.83 -13.55
N GLY A 182 9.38 5.12 -13.25
CA GLY A 182 10.75 5.52 -13.53
C GLY A 182 11.23 5.09 -14.91
N ARG A 183 12.54 4.94 -15.06
CA ARG A 183 13.16 4.39 -16.29
C ARG A 183 13.28 2.87 -16.22
N GLU A 184 13.57 2.35 -15.04
CA GLU A 184 13.81 0.93 -14.80
C GLU A 184 12.73 0.29 -13.94
N TRP A 185 12.10 1.07 -13.05
CA TRP A 185 11.16 0.56 -12.06
C TRP A 185 9.79 1.23 -12.12
N VAL A 186 8.74 0.45 -11.85
CA VAL A 186 7.40 0.92 -11.56
C VAL A 186 7.11 0.68 -10.09
N LEU A 187 6.92 1.77 -9.34
CA LEU A 187 6.63 1.77 -7.91
C LEU A 187 5.12 1.97 -7.69
N GLY A 188 4.44 0.96 -7.14
CA GLY A 188 3.03 1.02 -6.75
C GLY A 188 2.84 0.57 -5.30
N ASP A 189 1.88 -0.34 -5.07
CA ASP A 189 1.80 -1.07 -3.79
C ASP A 189 2.89 -2.15 -3.67
N ASP A 190 3.34 -2.69 -4.81
CA ASP A 190 4.57 -3.47 -4.98
C ASP A 190 5.49 -2.78 -6.01
N VAL A 191 6.69 -3.31 -6.24
CA VAL A 191 7.61 -2.80 -7.28
C VAL A 191 7.78 -3.85 -8.37
N THR A 192 7.72 -3.42 -9.63
CA THR A 192 8.02 -4.24 -10.81
C THR A 192 9.06 -3.55 -11.70
N ALA A 193 10.08 -4.29 -12.13
CA ALA A 193 11.05 -3.84 -13.12
C ALA A 193 10.36 -3.74 -14.48
N ILE A 194 10.50 -2.58 -15.13
CA ILE A 194 9.94 -2.29 -16.45
C ILE A 194 10.35 -3.36 -17.46
N SER A 195 11.59 -3.86 -17.36
CA SER A 195 12.12 -4.86 -18.27
C SER A 195 11.41 -6.22 -18.23
N ARG A 196 10.75 -6.53 -17.11
CA ARG A 196 10.08 -7.80 -16.90
C ARG A 196 8.56 -7.73 -17.12
N ILE A 197 8.02 -6.53 -17.34
CA ILE A 197 6.59 -6.36 -17.67
C ILE A 197 6.27 -7.13 -18.96
N ARG A 198 5.24 -7.97 -18.90
CA ARG A 198 4.67 -8.74 -20.02
C ARG A 198 3.24 -8.34 -20.33
N GLY A 199 2.47 -7.94 -19.32
CA GLY A 199 1.08 -7.51 -19.50
C GLY A 199 0.74 -6.31 -18.65
N VAL A 200 -0.06 -5.40 -19.18
CA VAL A 200 -0.63 -4.26 -18.44
C VAL A 200 -2.13 -4.20 -18.72
N PHE A 201 -2.92 -4.23 -17.65
CA PHE A 201 -4.38 -4.27 -17.72
C PHE A 201 -4.98 -3.21 -16.80
N PRO A 202 -5.46 -2.07 -17.34
CA PRO A 202 -6.22 -1.11 -16.56
C PRO A 202 -7.61 -1.65 -16.24
N ARG A 203 -8.06 -1.44 -15.00
CA ARG A 203 -9.42 -1.68 -14.55
C ARG A 203 -10.08 -0.35 -14.19
N ASP A 204 -11.14 -0.01 -14.91
CA ASP A 204 -12.03 1.09 -14.57
C ASP A 204 -13.48 0.59 -14.64
N GLU A 205 -14.01 0.17 -13.50
CA GLU A 205 -15.34 -0.45 -13.42
C GLU A 205 -16.23 0.30 -12.43
N ILE A 206 -17.46 0.62 -12.82
CA ILE A 206 -18.48 1.13 -11.90
C ILE A 206 -19.35 -0.04 -11.47
N LYS A 207 -19.12 -0.57 -10.26
CA LYS A 207 -19.98 -1.57 -9.65
C LYS A 207 -21.20 -0.90 -9.04
N VAL A 208 -22.37 -1.23 -9.58
CA VAL A 208 -23.66 -0.77 -9.06
C VAL A 208 -24.30 -1.91 -8.27
N ARG A 209 -24.57 -1.69 -6.99
CA ARG A 209 -25.35 -2.59 -6.16
C ARG A 209 -26.69 -1.93 -5.83
N TYR A 210 -27.77 -2.67 -6.02
CA TYR A 210 -29.10 -2.28 -5.56
C TYR A 210 -29.35 -2.92 -4.20
N THR A 211 -29.61 -2.11 -3.17
CA THR A 211 -29.91 -2.62 -1.83
C THR A 211 -30.98 -1.72 -1.22
N ASN A 212 -32.07 -2.33 -0.73
CA ASN A 212 -33.22 -1.64 -0.13
C ASN A 212 -33.76 -0.47 -0.98
N GLY A 213 -33.91 -0.68 -2.29
CA GLY A 213 -34.41 0.35 -3.22
C GLY A 213 -33.45 1.52 -3.48
N ARG A 214 -32.25 1.53 -2.88
CA ARG A 214 -31.21 2.53 -3.14
C ARG A 214 -30.12 1.97 -4.06
N ARG A 215 -29.73 2.77 -5.04
CA ARG A 215 -28.62 2.50 -5.95
C ARG A 215 -27.32 2.96 -5.29
N GLN A 216 -26.43 2.03 -4.96
CA GLN A 216 -25.07 2.33 -4.52
C GLN A 216 -24.10 2.05 -5.66
N SER A 217 -23.37 3.06 -6.11
CA SER A 217 -22.32 2.93 -7.13
C SER A 217 -20.95 3.08 -6.48
N ALA A 218 -20.09 2.08 -6.63
CA ALA A 218 -18.68 2.13 -6.29
C ALA A 218 -17.85 2.02 -7.56
N ARG A 219 -16.96 3.00 -7.81
CA ARG A 219 -16.02 2.95 -8.93
C ARG A 219 -14.70 2.34 -8.45
N ILE A 220 -14.23 1.32 -9.16
CA ILE A 220 -12.98 0.62 -8.90
C ILE A 220 -12.01 1.03 -10.01
N VAL A 221 -10.90 1.64 -9.59
CA VAL A 221 -9.84 2.10 -10.49
C VAL A 221 -8.54 1.44 -10.03
N GLU A 222 -8.05 0.47 -10.80
CA GLU A 222 -6.89 -0.36 -10.44
C GLU A 222 -5.99 -0.58 -11.67
N LEU A 223 -4.68 -0.60 -11.45
CA LEU A 223 -3.69 -0.96 -12.47
C LEU A 223 -3.14 -2.35 -12.17
N TYR A 224 -3.26 -3.25 -13.14
CA TYR A 224 -2.71 -4.60 -13.08
C TYR A 224 -1.48 -4.67 -13.99
N ILE A 225 -0.35 -5.11 -13.44
CA ILE A 225 0.90 -5.34 -14.16
C ILE A 225 1.28 -6.80 -13.96
N VAL A 226 1.50 -7.52 -15.06
CA VAL A 226 1.92 -8.91 -15.08
C VAL A 226 3.39 -9.00 -15.44
N ASP A 227 4.14 -9.66 -14.56
CA ASP A 227 5.57 -9.91 -14.68
C ASP A 227 5.86 -11.18 -15.50
N ASP A 228 7.11 -11.37 -15.93
CA ASP A 228 7.60 -12.58 -16.61
C ASP A 228 7.42 -13.87 -15.78
N ARG A 229 7.44 -13.75 -14.46
CA ARG A 229 7.16 -14.82 -13.49
C ARG A 229 5.67 -15.10 -13.29
N ARG A 230 4.80 -14.56 -14.15
CA ARG A 230 3.33 -14.60 -14.05
C ARG A 230 2.77 -14.02 -12.74
N GLN A 231 3.56 -13.19 -12.06
CA GLN A 231 3.13 -12.49 -10.85
C GLN A 231 2.37 -11.23 -11.22
N VAL A 232 1.27 -10.98 -10.51
CA VAL A 232 0.41 -9.82 -10.77
C VAL A 232 0.61 -8.79 -9.68
N GLN A 233 1.14 -7.63 -10.04
CA GLN A 233 1.09 -6.43 -9.22
C GLN A 233 -0.25 -5.73 -9.45
N VAL A 234 -0.98 -5.47 -8.36
CA VAL A 234 -2.21 -4.67 -8.40
C VAL A 234 -1.96 -3.39 -7.60
N THR A 235 -2.26 -2.23 -8.19
CA THR A 235 -2.20 -0.96 -7.47
C THR A 235 -3.50 -0.19 -7.64
N GLY A 236 -4.16 0.12 -6.53
CA GLY A 236 -5.39 0.91 -6.50
C GLY A 236 -5.11 2.41 -6.66
N MET A 237 -5.88 3.03 -7.55
CA MET A 237 -5.82 4.45 -7.88
C MET A 237 -7.15 5.15 -7.57
N ARG A 238 -7.13 6.47 -7.44
CA ARG A 238 -8.30 7.30 -7.16
C ARG A 238 -8.93 7.86 -8.43
N SER A 239 -8.10 8.20 -9.41
CA SER A 239 -8.52 8.90 -10.62
C SER A 239 -8.39 8.01 -11.86
N PRO A 240 -9.48 7.82 -12.64
CA PRO A 240 -9.45 7.09 -13.91
C PRO A 240 -8.60 7.76 -14.98
N SER A 241 -8.55 9.11 -15.00
CA SER A 241 -7.70 9.82 -15.97
C SER A 241 -6.23 9.55 -15.70
N GLU A 242 -5.83 9.52 -14.43
CA GLU A 242 -4.46 9.20 -14.03
C GLU A 242 -4.11 7.74 -14.32
N LEU A 243 -5.07 6.81 -14.21
CA LEU A 243 -4.87 5.43 -14.66
C LEU A 243 -4.55 5.38 -16.16
N GLN A 244 -5.30 6.09 -17.00
CA GLN A 244 -5.04 6.14 -18.44
C GLN A 244 -3.70 6.81 -18.76
N MET A 245 -3.34 7.88 -18.05
CA MET A 245 -2.03 8.52 -18.19
C MET A 245 -0.88 7.58 -17.80
N ALA A 246 -1.04 6.81 -16.72
CA ALA A 246 -0.07 5.80 -16.31
C ALA A 246 0.09 4.71 -17.38
N VAL A 247 -1.01 4.21 -17.95
CA VAL A 247 -0.97 3.23 -19.04
C VAL A 247 -0.28 3.79 -20.28
N THR A 248 -0.57 5.04 -20.67
CA THR A 248 0.10 5.70 -21.79
C THR A 248 1.60 5.85 -21.53
N CYS A 249 2.00 6.22 -20.31
CA CYS A 249 3.41 6.28 -19.92
C CYS A 249 4.07 4.89 -20.00
N LEU A 250 3.39 3.84 -19.52
CA LEU A 250 3.87 2.46 -19.63
C LEU A 250 4.01 2.00 -21.07
N ARG A 251 3.11 2.39 -21.99
CA ARG A 251 3.24 2.08 -23.42
C ARG A 251 4.53 2.66 -24.02
N LEU A 252 4.94 3.85 -23.59
CA LEU A 252 6.17 4.47 -24.03
C LEU A 252 7.42 3.83 -23.40
N ARG A 253 7.32 3.37 -22.15
CA ARG A 253 8.45 2.79 -21.39
C ARG A 253 8.66 1.29 -21.63
N ALA A 254 7.57 0.54 -21.85
CA ALA A 254 7.55 -0.89 -22.11
C ALA A 254 6.67 -1.19 -23.36
N PRO A 255 7.11 -0.77 -24.56
CA PRO A 255 6.34 -0.96 -25.80
C PRO A 255 6.16 -2.43 -26.17
N TRP A 256 7.03 -3.32 -25.68
CA TRP A 256 6.93 -4.78 -25.90
C TRP A 256 5.84 -5.46 -25.06
N ALA A 257 5.31 -4.79 -24.03
CA ALA A 257 4.31 -5.39 -23.15
C ALA A 257 2.94 -5.46 -23.84
N TYR A 258 2.19 -6.51 -23.54
CA TYR A 258 0.81 -6.63 -24.00
C TYR A 258 -0.11 -5.69 -23.20
N PHE A 259 -0.93 -4.90 -23.89
CA PHE A 259 -1.91 -4.01 -23.27
C PHE A 259 -3.32 -4.53 -23.57
N GLY A 260 -4.02 -5.01 -22.55
CA GLY A 260 -5.37 -5.57 -22.69
C GLY A 260 -6.37 -4.96 -21.71
N GLU A 261 -7.63 -5.35 -21.82
CA GLU A 261 -8.67 -4.97 -20.87
C GLU A 261 -8.61 -5.83 -19.61
N HIS A 262 -9.07 -5.29 -18.46
CA HIS A 262 -9.09 -6.02 -17.20
C HIS A 262 -9.71 -7.40 -17.31
N GLY A 263 -10.80 -7.60 -18.06
CA GLY A 263 -11.46 -8.90 -18.18
C GLY A 263 -10.54 -10.05 -18.66
N GLY A 264 -9.52 -9.74 -19.48
CA GLY A 264 -8.62 -10.74 -20.08
C GLY A 264 -7.34 -11.03 -19.28
N TYR A 265 -7.12 -10.36 -18.13
CA TYR A 265 -5.86 -10.55 -17.38
C TYR A 265 -5.71 -11.98 -16.85
N HIS A 266 -6.82 -12.60 -16.42
CA HIS A 266 -6.79 -13.95 -15.87
C HIS A 266 -6.40 -14.95 -16.96
N ASP A 267 -7.03 -14.84 -18.13
CA ASP A 267 -6.71 -15.68 -19.30
C ASP A 267 -5.26 -15.50 -19.75
N PHE A 268 -4.73 -14.27 -19.67
CA PHE A 268 -3.32 -13.98 -19.95
C PHE A 268 -2.37 -14.67 -18.97
N VAL A 269 -2.67 -14.63 -17.68
CA VAL A 269 -1.84 -15.31 -16.65
C VAL A 269 -1.94 -16.84 -16.77
N SER A 270 -3.13 -17.36 -17.09
CA SER A 270 -3.39 -18.80 -17.18
C SER A 270 -3.07 -19.43 -18.54
N GLN A 271 -2.40 -18.71 -19.45
CA GLN A 271 -1.96 -19.29 -20.72
C GLN A 271 -1.08 -20.54 -20.51
N SER A 272 -1.09 -21.43 -21.50
CA SER A 272 -0.22 -22.59 -21.51
C SER A 272 1.26 -22.19 -21.51
N GLU A 273 2.13 -23.12 -21.10
CA GLU A 273 3.58 -22.92 -21.12
C GLU A 273 4.09 -22.53 -22.51
N GLU A 274 3.52 -23.13 -23.56
CA GLU A 274 3.83 -22.83 -24.95
C GLU A 274 3.47 -21.40 -25.34
N GLY A 275 2.27 -20.92 -24.97
CA GLY A 275 1.86 -19.54 -25.20
C GLY A 275 2.76 -18.52 -24.50
N TRP A 276 3.21 -18.85 -23.29
CA TRP A 276 4.19 -18.05 -22.55
C TRP A 276 5.57 -18.03 -23.22
N GLN A 277 6.06 -19.17 -23.72
CA GLN A 277 7.31 -19.22 -24.46
C GLN A 277 7.25 -18.43 -25.77
N ASP A 278 6.12 -18.46 -26.47
CA ASP A 278 5.88 -17.64 -27.66
C ASP A 278 5.91 -16.15 -27.34
N MET A 279 5.28 -15.74 -26.23
CA MET A 279 5.31 -14.36 -25.75
C MET A 279 6.74 -13.92 -25.39
N GLU A 280 7.51 -14.74 -24.67
CA GLU A 280 8.91 -14.41 -24.35
C GLU A 280 9.76 -14.28 -25.62
N ARG A 281 9.55 -15.14 -26.63
CA ARG A 281 10.20 -15.02 -27.94
C ARG A 281 9.81 -13.73 -28.66
N TYR A 282 8.54 -13.34 -28.60
CA TYR A 282 8.05 -12.08 -29.17
C TYR A 282 8.71 -10.87 -28.50
N VAL A 283 8.68 -10.83 -27.16
CA VAL A 283 9.27 -9.74 -26.36
C VAL A 283 10.77 -9.62 -26.61
N ARG A 284 11.50 -10.74 -26.68
CA ARG A 284 12.93 -10.74 -26.96
C ARG A 284 13.23 -10.13 -28.33
N ARG A 285 12.51 -10.54 -29.39
CA ARG A 285 12.68 -9.98 -30.74
C ARG A 285 12.40 -8.48 -30.79
N HIS A 286 11.29 -8.04 -30.21
CA HIS A 286 10.96 -6.61 -30.18
C HIS A 286 11.99 -5.78 -29.42
N ARG A 287 12.61 -6.34 -28.38
CA ARG A 287 13.70 -5.66 -27.66
C ARG A 287 14.96 -5.54 -28.49
N GLU A 288 15.36 -6.63 -29.16
CA GLU A 288 16.50 -6.62 -30.08
C GLU A 288 16.31 -5.59 -31.22
N GLU A 289 15.10 -5.50 -31.77
CA GLU A 289 14.74 -4.49 -32.79
C GLU A 289 14.86 -3.06 -32.24
N LEU A 290 14.30 -2.79 -31.06
CA LEU A 290 14.38 -1.47 -30.41
C LEU A 290 15.80 -1.07 -29.98
N GLU A 291 16.64 -2.04 -29.64
CA GLU A 291 18.06 -1.82 -29.35
C GLU A 291 18.86 -1.54 -30.63
N ALA A 292 18.49 -2.13 -31.77
CA ALA A 292 19.11 -1.87 -33.06
C ALA A 292 18.73 -0.51 -33.66
N GLU A 293 17.57 0.05 -33.30
CA GLU A 293 17.12 1.39 -33.74
C GLU A 293 17.68 2.56 -32.91
N ARG A 294 18.37 2.29 -31.80
CA ARG A 294 18.97 3.30 -30.91
C ARG A 294 20.44 3.59 -31.22
#